data_AF-A0A2S7FA75-F1
#
_entry.id   AF-A0A2S7FA75-F1
#
_cell.length_a   1.000
_cell.length_b   1.000
_cell.length_c   1.000
_cell.angle_alpha   90.00
_cell.angle_beta   90.00
_cell.angle_gamma   90.00
#
_symmetry.space_group_name_H-M   'P 1'
#
loop_
_entity.id
_entity.type
_entity.pdbx_description
1 polymer ?
#
loop_
_entity_poly.entity_id
_entity_poly.type
_entity_poly.pdbx_seq_one_letter_code
_entity_poly.pdbx_strand_id
1 'polypeptide(L)'
;MGSILKINSLSTTYVDSGHSNNNFYECKNIYAGSFHKTSCSSVMFKSLIQFDLYNLESCPLEYAYLCLYVKDINSDTSYYSNNTLSVYKNLSHYDPKVVTWNTTPETDNVIHLNIASSEIGNYMKINITSFVNSWIKNDDNYGITIESGNFYSSLVKFASSCSEKPPLLFVEYKNPKFDYSIYDDYKTHSLR
;
A
#
# COMPACT_ATOMS: atom_id res chain seq x y z
N MET A 1 -22.23 -9.80 -9.62
CA MET A 1 -20.76 -9.78 -9.48
C MET A 1 -20.39 -8.33 -9.31
N GLY A 2 -19.66 -7.98 -8.24
CA GLY A 2 -19.23 -6.59 -8.05
C GLY A 2 -18.28 -6.19 -9.18
N SER A 3 -18.30 -4.92 -9.58
CA SER A 3 -17.33 -4.42 -10.55
C SER A 3 -15.95 -4.35 -9.89
N ILE A 4 -14.96 -5.04 -10.48
CA ILE A 4 -13.56 -4.96 -10.04
C ILE A 4 -12.89 -3.83 -10.81
N LEU A 5 -12.37 -2.84 -10.11
CA LEU A 5 -11.60 -1.75 -10.70
C LEU A 5 -10.11 -1.93 -10.39
N LYS A 6 -9.28 -1.72 -11.42
CA LYS A 6 -7.82 -1.69 -11.32
C LYS A 6 -7.34 -0.26 -11.47
N ILE A 7 -6.61 0.23 -10.47
CA ILE A 7 -6.07 1.58 -10.42
C ILE A 7 -4.54 1.48 -10.38
N ASN A 8 -3.85 2.19 -11.27
CA ASN A 8 -2.39 2.28 -11.22
C ASN A 8 -1.97 3.28 -10.14
N SER A 9 -0.81 3.06 -9.53
CA SER A 9 -0.19 4.10 -8.70
C SER A 9 0.05 5.37 -9.52
N LEU A 10 -0.28 6.53 -8.93
CA LEU A 10 -0.02 7.84 -9.50
C LEU A 10 1.49 8.11 -9.49
N SER A 11 2.13 7.79 -8.37
CA SER A 11 3.56 7.98 -8.18
C SER A 11 4.09 7.06 -7.09
N THR A 12 5.39 6.83 -7.15
CA THR A 12 6.14 6.10 -6.14
C THR A 12 7.50 6.75 -5.96
N THR A 13 8.04 6.71 -4.76
CA THR A 13 9.44 7.04 -4.50
C THR A 13 9.92 6.21 -3.33
N TYR A 14 11.21 6.26 -3.02
CA TYR A 14 11.71 5.77 -1.75
C TYR A 14 12.64 6.81 -1.15
N VAL A 15 12.91 6.65 0.14
CA VAL A 15 13.90 7.43 0.88
C VAL A 15 14.73 6.48 1.73
N ASP A 16 15.96 6.87 2.04
CA ASP A 16 16.83 6.08 2.88
C ASP A 16 17.51 6.91 3.97
N SER A 17 17.76 6.30 5.12
CA SER A 17 18.33 7.00 6.28
C SER A 17 19.81 7.37 6.09
N GLY A 18 20.52 6.73 5.15
CA GLY A 18 21.93 6.99 4.84
C GLY A 18 22.12 8.23 3.96
N HIS A 19 21.12 8.57 3.16
CA HIS A 19 21.07 9.76 2.30
C HIS A 19 19.82 10.58 2.63
N SER A 20 19.73 11.05 3.87
CA SER A 20 18.48 11.57 4.44
C SER A 20 17.89 12.80 3.75
N ASN A 21 18.67 13.50 2.92
CA ASN A 21 18.23 14.66 2.14
C ASN A 21 18.02 14.36 0.64
N ASN A 22 18.21 13.11 0.22
CA ASN A 22 18.00 12.70 -1.17
C ASN A 22 16.57 12.23 -1.38
N ASN A 23 16.10 12.34 -2.63
CA ASN A 23 14.90 11.70 -3.11
C ASN A 23 15.24 10.79 -4.30
N PHE A 24 14.41 9.77 -4.54
CA PHE A 24 14.65 8.76 -5.57
C PHE A 24 13.42 8.55 -6.48
N TYR A 25 12.71 9.64 -6.77
CA TYR A 25 11.43 9.64 -7.49
C TYR A 25 11.48 8.94 -8.85
N GLU A 26 12.55 9.16 -9.61
CA GLU A 26 12.68 8.67 -10.98
C GLU A 26 13.21 7.23 -11.07
N CYS A 27 13.49 6.58 -9.93
CA CYS A 27 14.01 5.22 -9.93
C CYS A 27 12.97 4.21 -10.40
N LYS A 28 13.41 3.21 -11.18
CA LYS A 28 12.59 2.06 -11.63
C LYS A 28 12.27 1.04 -10.54
N ASN A 29 12.78 1.26 -9.33
CA ASN A 29 12.60 0.41 -8.17
C ASN A 29 12.35 1.28 -6.94
N ILE A 30 11.56 0.76 -6.02
CA ILE A 30 11.41 1.30 -4.66
C ILE A 30 11.84 0.23 -3.67
N TYR A 31 12.31 0.67 -2.50
CA TYR A 31 12.90 -0.19 -1.48
C TYR A 31 12.22 0.02 -0.14
N ALA A 32 12.00 -1.07 0.59
CA ALA A 32 11.52 -1.03 1.97
C ALA A 32 12.24 -2.10 2.79
N GLY A 33 12.43 -1.82 4.07
CA GLY A 33 13.20 -2.70 4.96
C GLY A 33 14.52 -2.06 5.34
N SER A 34 15.53 -2.88 5.58
CA SER A 34 16.83 -2.42 6.08
C SER A 34 17.98 -3.12 5.38
N PHE A 35 19.06 -2.38 5.16
CA PHE A 35 20.33 -2.92 4.70
C PHE A 35 21.35 -2.83 5.82
N HIS A 36 21.76 -3.98 6.35
CA HIS A 36 22.75 -4.06 7.42
C HIS A 36 24.17 -3.95 6.84
N LYS A 37 24.91 -2.93 7.29
CA LYS A 37 26.36 -2.84 7.04
C LYS A 37 27.11 -3.66 8.09
N THR A 38 26.62 -3.66 9.32
CA THR A 38 27.10 -4.44 10.47
C THR A 38 25.91 -4.83 11.34
N SER A 39 26.14 -5.67 12.37
CA SER A 39 25.11 -6.04 13.35
C SER A 39 24.49 -4.86 14.10
N CYS A 40 25.19 -3.73 14.19
CA CYS A 40 24.74 -2.54 14.93
C CYS A 40 24.49 -1.31 14.02
N SER A 41 24.63 -1.46 12.70
CA SER A 41 24.46 -0.36 11.76
C SER A 41 23.67 -0.81 10.53
N SER A 42 22.53 -0.17 10.30
CA SER A 42 21.70 -0.38 9.13
C SER A 42 21.28 0.93 8.49
N VAL A 43 21.09 0.87 7.17
CA VAL A 43 20.40 1.91 6.41
C VAL A 43 18.95 1.44 6.28
N MET A 44 18.03 2.28 6.72
CA MET A 44 16.60 2.01 6.65
C MET A 44 16.03 2.59 5.37
N PHE A 45 15.08 1.89 4.76
CA PHE A 45 14.43 2.28 3.52
C PHE A 45 12.92 2.35 3.72
N LYS A 46 12.32 3.45 3.25
CA LYS A 46 10.86 3.63 3.22
C LYS A 46 10.43 3.83 1.78
N SER A 47 9.52 2.99 1.32
CA SER A 47 8.82 3.18 0.04
C SER A 47 7.57 4.01 0.28
N LEU A 48 7.34 4.99 -0.59
CA LEU A 48 6.20 5.88 -0.57
C LEU A 48 5.41 5.66 -1.86
N ILE A 49 4.11 5.42 -1.75
CA ILE A 49 3.21 5.16 -2.89
C ILE A 49 2.03 6.12 -2.76
N GLN A 50 1.60 6.69 -3.87
CA GLN A 50 0.42 7.54 -3.94
C GLN A 50 -0.51 7.04 -5.04
N PHE A 51 -1.81 7.06 -4.77
CA PHE A 51 -2.86 6.78 -5.74
C PHE A 51 -3.70 8.04 -5.99
N ASP A 52 -4.41 8.06 -7.12
CA ASP A 52 -5.50 9.00 -7.34
C ASP A 52 -6.82 8.22 -7.28
N LEU A 53 -7.61 8.52 -6.25
CA LEU A 53 -8.85 7.85 -5.93
C LEU A 53 -10.06 8.78 -6.06
N TYR A 54 -9.89 9.98 -6.62
CA TYR A 54 -10.95 10.99 -6.69
C TYR A 54 -12.20 10.52 -7.46
N ASN A 55 -12.01 9.60 -8.41
CA ASN A 55 -13.09 9.04 -9.22
C ASN A 55 -13.73 7.76 -8.62
N LEU A 56 -13.33 7.33 -7.42
CA LEU A 56 -14.00 6.22 -6.76
C LEU A 56 -15.34 6.68 -6.19
N GLU A 57 -16.38 5.88 -6.42
CA GLU A 57 -17.68 6.09 -5.78
C GLU A 57 -17.55 6.09 -4.25
N SER A 58 -18.33 6.95 -3.59
CA SER A 58 -18.33 7.10 -2.13
C SER A 58 -18.95 5.90 -1.37
N CYS A 59 -19.30 4.82 -2.06
CA CYS A 59 -19.90 3.65 -1.44
C CYS A 59 -18.82 2.71 -0.84
N PRO A 60 -19.10 2.03 0.29
CA PRO A 60 -18.10 1.17 0.93
C PRO A 60 -17.66 0.00 0.04
N LEU A 61 -16.35 -0.23 0.00
CA LEU A 61 -15.75 -1.38 -0.67
C LEU A 61 -15.93 -2.65 0.15
N GLU A 62 -16.11 -3.78 -0.54
CA GLU A 62 -16.02 -5.12 0.05
C GLU A 62 -14.55 -5.50 0.21
N TYR A 63 -13.75 -5.25 -0.83
CA TYR A 63 -12.32 -5.54 -0.83
C TYR A 63 -11.51 -4.43 -1.48
N ALA A 64 -10.33 -4.16 -0.91
CA ALA A 64 -9.26 -3.44 -1.57
C ALA A 64 -7.92 -4.14 -1.34
N TYR A 65 -7.18 -4.40 -2.42
CA TYR A 65 -5.87 -5.04 -2.39
C TYR A 65 -4.82 -4.15 -3.04
N LEU A 66 -3.80 -3.78 -2.25
CA LEU A 66 -2.55 -3.24 -2.77
C LEU A 66 -1.76 -4.39 -3.38
N CYS A 67 -1.35 -4.25 -4.63
CA CYS A 67 -0.54 -5.22 -5.34
C CYS A 67 0.83 -4.66 -5.65
N LEU A 68 1.87 -5.34 -5.18
CA LEU A 68 3.27 -4.94 -5.34
C LEU A 68 4.03 -6.03 -6.07
N TYR A 69 4.76 -5.66 -7.12
CA TYR A 69 5.63 -6.61 -7.80
C TYR A 69 6.96 -6.72 -7.08
N VAL A 70 7.26 -7.89 -6.52
CA VAL A 70 8.50 -8.14 -5.78
C VAL A 70 9.58 -8.52 -6.79
N LYS A 71 10.62 -7.70 -6.89
CA LYS A 71 11.75 -7.95 -7.79
C LYS A 71 12.84 -8.79 -7.12
N ASP A 72 13.08 -8.54 -5.84
CA ASP A 72 14.15 -9.20 -5.09
C ASP A 72 13.94 -9.03 -3.59
N ILE A 73 14.52 -9.92 -2.80
CA ILE A 73 14.59 -9.82 -1.34
C ILE A 73 16.05 -10.05 -0.96
N ASN A 74 16.70 -8.99 -0.48
CA ASN A 74 18.04 -9.08 0.07
C ASN A 74 17.93 -9.31 1.58
N SER A 75 17.87 -10.59 1.94
CA SER A 75 17.99 -11.03 3.32
C SER A 75 19.44 -10.96 3.76
N ASP A 76 19.70 -10.35 4.91
CA ASP A 76 21.00 -10.48 5.53
C ASP A 76 21.20 -11.93 6.02
N THR A 77 22.45 -12.35 6.10
CA THR A 77 22.85 -13.65 6.66
C THR A 77 22.76 -13.71 8.18
N SER A 78 22.41 -12.59 8.84
CA SER A 78 22.25 -12.54 10.29
C SER A 78 21.09 -13.42 10.75
N TYR A 79 21.28 -14.09 11.90
CA TYR A 79 20.28 -15.00 12.50
C TYR A 79 18.93 -14.32 12.76
N TYR A 80 18.91 -12.99 12.92
CA TYR A 80 17.72 -12.21 13.22
C TYR A 80 17.01 -11.68 11.96
N SER A 81 17.60 -11.87 10.76
CA SER A 81 17.03 -11.40 9.51
C SER A 81 15.66 -12.01 9.29
N ASN A 82 14.69 -11.18 8.96
CA ASN A 82 13.32 -11.61 8.68
C ASN A 82 12.73 -10.77 7.55
N ASN A 83 11.76 -11.32 6.82
CA ASN A 83 11.16 -10.61 5.70
C ASN A 83 9.90 -9.84 6.11
N THR A 84 9.86 -9.33 7.36
CA THR A 84 8.69 -8.61 7.83
C THR A 84 8.76 -7.14 7.44
N LEU A 85 7.68 -6.63 6.87
CA LEU A 85 7.49 -5.21 6.58
C LEU A 85 6.20 -4.73 7.23
N SER A 86 6.09 -3.41 7.33
CA SER A 86 4.89 -2.73 7.78
C SER A 86 4.39 -1.81 6.67
N VAL A 87 3.09 -1.87 6.39
CA VAL A 87 2.39 -0.91 5.53
C VAL A 87 1.59 0.03 6.41
N TYR A 88 1.74 1.32 6.16
CA TYR A 88 1.07 2.38 6.87
C TYR A 88 0.26 3.25 5.93
N LYS A 89 -0.83 3.81 6.46
CA LYS A 89 -1.56 4.92 5.86
C LYS A 89 -0.84 6.23 6.15
N ASN A 90 -0.66 7.09 5.15
CA ASN A 90 -0.11 8.42 5.37
C ASN A 90 -1.19 9.38 5.87
N LEU A 91 -0.82 10.26 6.80
CA LEU A 91 -1.72 11.26 7.38
C LEU A 91 -1.71 12.60 6.63
N SER A 92 -0.68 12.85 5.81
CA SER A 92 -0.54 14.09 5.05
C SER A 92 -0.09 13.84 3.61
N HIS A 93 -0.40 14.80 2.74
CA HIS A 93 0.15 14.84 1.38
C HIS A 93 1.65 15.08 1.41
N TYR A 94 2.33 14.54 0.40
CA TYR A 94 3.74 14.79 0.13
C TYR A 94 3.94 14.96 -1.37
N ASP A 95 4.95 15.75 -1.76
CA ASP A 95 5.39 15.79 -3.17
C ASP A 95 6.44 14.69 -3.38
N PRO A 96 6.15 13.67 -4.21
CA PRO A 96 7.06 12.55 -4.42
C PRO A 96 8.39 12.97 -5.06
N LYS A 97 8.49 14.14 -5.70
CA LYS A 97 9.71 14.66 -6.36
C LYS A 97 10.71 15.31 -5.41
N VAL A 98 10.28 15.68 -4.21
CA VAL A 98 11.13 16.41 -3.25
C VAL A 98 11.08 15.83 -1.84
N VAL A 99 10.24 14.84 -1.56
CA VAL A 99 10.21 14.15 -0.27
C VAL A 99 11.56 13.50 0.04
N THR A 100 12.00 13.65 1.27
CA THR A 100 13.27 13.12 1.80
C THR A 100 12.99 12.28 3.03
N TRP A 101 14.00 11.59 3.56
CA TRP A 101 13.85 10.86 4.82
C TRP A 101 13.33 11.75 5.96
N ASN A 102 13.81 12.98 6.02
CA ASN A 102 13.47 13.94 7.07
C ASN A 102 12.09 14.57 6.89
N THR A 103 11.48 14.43 5.71
CA THR A 103 10.20 15.04 5.34
C THR A 103 9.13 14.02 4.93
N THR A 104 9.33 12.74 5.25
CA THR A 104 8.29 11.73 5.04
C THR A 104 7.04 12.08 5.84
N PRO A 105 5.84 11.85 5.27
CA PRO A 105 4.60 12.13 5.98
C PRO A 105 4.49 11.28 7.24
N GLU A 106 3.78 11.79 8.23
CA GLU A 106 3.37 11.01 9.40
C GLU A 106 2.46 9.85 8.97
N THR A 107 2.52 8.77 9.73
CA THR A 107 1.85 7.51 9.41
C THR A 107 0.93 7.06 10.54
N ASP A 108 -0.14 6.37 10.16
CA ASP A 108 -1.10 5.73 11.08
C ASP A 108 -1.65 4.45 10.45
N ASN A 109 -2.34 3.62 11.23
CA ASN A 109 -2.95 2.34 10.86
C ASN A 109 -1.94 1.40 10.18
N VAL A 110 -1.49 0.40 10.92
CA VAL A 110 -0.43 -0.50 10.44
C VAL A 110 -0.98 -1.87 10.02
N ILE A 111 -0.46 -2.38 8.91
CA ILE A 111 -0.60 -3.78 8.51
C ILE A 111 0.80 -4.39 8.48
N HIS A 112 1.03 -5.41 9.30
CA HIS A 112 2.27 -6.18 9.26
C HIS A 112 2.14 -7.32 8.25
N LEU A 113 3.19 -7.52 7.46
CA LEU A 113 3.28 -8.59 6.50
C LEU A 113 4.62 -9.30 6.58
N ASN A 114 4.64 -10.56 6.18
CA ASN A 114 5.86 -11.33 5.96
C ASN A 114 5.95 -11.69 4.47
N ILE A 115 7.07 -11.36 3.84
CA ILE A 115 7.26 -11.61 2.41
C ILE A 115 7.99 -12.94 2.21
N ALA A 116 7.29 -13.91 1.64
CA ALA A 116 7.88 -15.18 1.29
C ALA A 116 8.77 -15.06 0.05
N SER A 117 9.85 -15.85 -0.03
CA SER A 117 10.73 -15.88 -1.20
C SER A 117 10.01 -16.31 -2.49
N SER A 118 8.86 -17.00 -2.37
CA SER A 118 7.99 -17.34 -3.49
C SER A 118 7.32 -16.13 -4.16
N GLU A 119 7.26 -14.98 -3.49
CA GLU A 119 6.72 -13.75 -4.06
C GLU A 119 7.68 -13.10 -5.06
N ILE A 120 8.98 -13.45 -5.04
CA ILE A 120 9.97 -12.92 -5.97
C ILE A 120 9.56 -13.26 -7.42
N GLY A 121 9.49 -12.24 -8.27
CA GLY A 121 9.03 -12.36 -9.65
C GLY A 121 7.52 -12.30 -9.82
N ASN A 122 6.75 -12.08 -8.74
CA ASN A 122 5.29 -12.08 -8.73
C ASN A 122 4.72 -10.79 -8.13
N TYR A 123 3.42 -10.56 -8.36
CA TYR A 123 2.65 -9.56 -7.61
C TYR A 123 2.11 -10.19 -6.33
N MET A 124 2.57 -9.69 -5.20
CA MET A 124 1.96 -10.01 -3.91
C MET A 124 0.70 -9.15 -3.69
N LYS A 125 -0.26 -9.65 -2.91
CA LYS A 125 -1.50 -8.92 -2.56
C LYS A 125 -1.55 -8.63 -1.07
N ILE A 126 -1.85 -7.39 -0.71
CA ILE A 126 -1.99 -6.92 0.67
C ILE A 126 -3.40 -6.35 0.81
N ASN A 127 -4.19 -6.93 1.72
CA ASN A 127 -5.55 -6.42 1.98
C ASN A 127 -5.45 -5.09 2.74
N ILE A 128 -5.82 -4.00 2.08
CA ILE A 128 -5.84 -2.64 2.64
C ILE A 128 -7.24 -2.04 2.63
N THR A 129 -8.27 -2.89 2.68
CA THR A 129 -9.69 -2.49 2.63
C THR A 129 -10.03 -1.43 3.67
N SER A 130 -9.47 -1.52 4.87
CA SER A 130 -9.66 -0.53 5.93
C SER A 130 -9.09 0.85 5.58
N PHE A 131 -7.93 0.90 4.91
CA PHE A 131 -7.30 2.16 4.52
C PHE A 131 -8.15 2.86 3.47
N VAL A 132 -8.52 2.13 2.42
CA VAL A 132 -9.29 2.68 1.29
C VAL A 132 -10.69 3.11 1.73
N ASN A 133 -11.38 2.33 2.56
CA ASN A 133 -12.67 2.74 3.11
C ASN A 133 -12.55 3.98 4.01
N SER A 134 -11.43 4.18 4.72
CA SER A 134 -11.19 5.42 5.48
C SER A 134 -10.97 6.61 4.55
N TRP A 135 -10.27 6.41 3.44
CA TRP A 135 -9.98 7.45 2.46
C TRP A 135 -11.24 7.95 1.75
N ILE A 136 -12.10 7.02 1.32
CA ILE A 136 -13.37 7.34 0.65
C ILE A 136 -14.30 8.16 1.57
N LYS A 137 -14.18 8.00 2.89
CA LYS A 137 -15.01 8.71 3.86
C LYS A 137 -14.54 10.15 4.14
N ASN A 138 -13.22 10.39 4.08
CA ASN A 138 -12.60 11.60 4.63
C ASN A 138 -11.87 12.48 3.59
N ASP A 139 -11.86 12.11 2.30
CA ASP A 139 -11.05 12.78 1.26
C ASP A 139 -9.56 12.89 1.64
N ASP A 140 -8.97 11.76 2.03
CA ASP A 140 -7.57 11.67 2.47
C ASP A 140 -6.56 11.76 1.29
N ASN A 141 -5.27 11.90 1.61
CA ASN A 141 -4.14 12.04 0.66
C ASN A 141 -3.81 10.78 -0.19
N TYR A 142 -4.55 9.67 0.00
CA TYR A 142 -4.39 8.37 -0.68
C TYR A 142 -2.94 7.81 -0.68
N GLY A 143 -2.14 8.19 0.32
CA GLY A 143 -0.74 7.84 0.45
C GLY A 143 -0.50 6.61 1.33
N ILE A 144 0.48 5.81 0.92
CA ILE A 144 0.95 4.62 1.65
C ILE A 144 2.45 4.74 1.88
N THR A 145 2.90 4.38 3.08
CA THR A 145 4.32 4.14 3.38
C THR A 145 4.55 2.66 3.67
N ILE A 146 5.59 2.07 3.10
CA ILE A 146 6.06 0.72 3.41
C ILE A 146 7.47 0.83 3.98
N GLU A 147 7.68 0.26 5.15
CA GLU A 147 8.97 0.30 5.83
C GLU A 147 9.26 -1.00 6.57
N SER A 148 10.45 -1.08 7.18
CA SER A 148 10.88 -2.22 7.99
C SER A 148 9.88 -2.54 9.10
N GLY A 149 9.48 -3.81 9.23
CA GLY A 149 8.70 -4.27 10.37
C GLY A 149 9.48 -4.27 11.69
N ASN A 150 10.80 -4.39 11.61
CA ASN A 150 11.73 -4.26 12.74
C ASN A 150 13.15 -3.91 12.23
N PHE A 151 14.08 -3.71 13.17
CA PHE A 151 15.46 -3.35 12.83
C PHE A 151 16.17 -4.35 11.91
N TYR A 152 15.78 -5.63 11.92
CA TYR A 152 16.38 -6.73 11.15
C TYR A 152 15.55 -7.15 9.92
N SER A 153 14.65 -6.29 9.46
CA SER A 153 13.85 -6.56 8.26
C SER A 153 14.74 -6.55 7.01
N SER A 154 14.72 -7.64 6.25
CA SER A 154 15.38 -7.76 4.94
C SER A 154 15.02 -6.59 4.01
N LEU A 155 15.96 -6.17 3.18
CA LEU A 155 15.71 -5.15 2.18
C LEU A 155 14.92 -5.76 1.02
N VAL A 156 13.70 -5.29 0.82
CA VAL A 156 12.84 -5.77 -0.26
C VAL A 156 12.81 -4.75 -1.38
N LYS A 157 13.02 -5.23 -2.60
CA LYS A 157 13.02 -4.43 -3.81
C LYS A 157 11.70 -4.65 -4.54
N PHE A 158 10.92 -3.59 -4.69
CA PHE A 158 9.70 -3.60 -5.48
C PHE A 158 9.88 -2.84 -6.78
N ALA A 159 9.01 -3.13 -7.74
CA ALA A 159 8.81 -2.30 -8.91
C ALA A 159 8.20 -0.95 -8.54
N SER A 160 8.62 0.12 -9.22
CA SER A 160 8.08 1.48 -9.05
C SER A 160 7.04 1.81 -10.13
N SER A 161 6.37 2.95 -9.98
CA SER A 161 5.50 3.56 -11.00
C SER A 161 6.22 3.84 -12.32
N CYS A 162 7.55 4.04 -12.31
CA CYS A 162 8.36 4.26 -13.50
C CYS A 162 8.81 2.96 -14.21
N SER A 163 8.18 1.82 -13.88
CA SER A 163 8.53 0.52 -14.42
C SER A 163 7.34 -0.17 -15.12
N GLU A 164 7.62 -1.23 -15.86
CA GLU A 164 6.59 -2.00 -16.59
C GLU A 164 5.61 -2.77 -15.68
N LYS A 165 5.94 -2.89 -14.39
CA LYS A 165 5.14 -3.62 -13.41
C LYS A 165 4.83 -2.75 -12.19
N PRO A 166 4.15 -1.60 -12.35
CA PRO A 166 3.98 -0.62 -11.30
C PRO A 166 3.10 -1.15 -10.16
N PRO A 167 3.17 -0.57 -8.95
CA PRO A 167 2.18 -0.83 -7.90
C PRO A 167 0.75 -0.56 -8.39
N LEU A 168 -0.18 -1.42 -7.98
CA LEU A 168 -1.58 -1.40 -8.38
C LEU A 168 -2.49 -1.43 -7.15
N LEU A 169 -3.68 -0.87 -7.29
CA LEU A 169 -4.77 -1.06 -6.35
C LEU A 169 -5.91 -1.77 -7.08
N PHE A 170 -6.36 -2.91 -6.54
CA PHE A 170 -7.59 -3.56 -6.95
C PHE A 170 -8.68 -3.28 -5.93
N VAL A 171 -9.84 -2.82 -6.38
CA VAL A 171 -10.99 -2.60 -5.52
C VAL A 171 -12.21 -3.35 -6.04
N GLU A 172 -13.04 -3.81 -5.12
CA GLU A 172 -14.32 -4.42 -5.40
C GLU A 172 -15.38 -3.81 -4.47
N TYR A 173 -16.44 -3.28 -5.06
CA TYR A 173 -17.56 -2.70 -4.33
C TYR A 173 -18.42 -3.76 -3.68
N LYS A 174 -19.01 -3.42 -2.52
CA LYS A 174 -20.10 -4.21 -1.96
C LYS A 174 -21.22 -4.25 -2.99
N ASN A 175 -21.64 -5.45 -3.40
CA ASN A 175 -22.89 -5.55 -4.16
C ASN A 175 -24.00 -4.96 -3.27
N PRO A 176 -24.81 -4.01 -3.77
CA PRO A 176 -26.07 -3.74 -3.11
C PRO A 176 -26.84 -5.06 -3.17
N LYS A 177 -26.95 -5.76 -2.03
CA LYS A 177 -27.99 -6.78 -1.90
C LYS A 177 -29.27 -6.02 -2.19
N PHE A 178 -29.99 -6.40 -3.26
CA PHE A 178 -31.36 -5.94 -3.44
C PHE A 178 -32.11 -6.33 -2.17
N ASP A 179 -32.40 -5.34 -1.34
CA ASP A 179 -33.20 -5.54 -0.15
C ASP A 179 -34.66 -5.71 -0.62
N TYR A 180 -35.04 -6.95 -0.87
CA TYR A 180 -36.41 -7.29 -1.27
C TYR A 180 -37.43 -7.05 -0.14
N SER A 181 -37.01 -6.69 1.08
CA SER A 181 -37.94 -6.34 2.16
C SER A 181 -38.78 -5.09 1.86
N ILE A 182 -38.35 -4.26 0.90
CA ILE A 182 -39.10 -3.09 0.45
C ILE A 182 -40.30 -3.49 -0.44
N TYR A 183 -40.31 -4.69 -1.04
CA TYR A 183 -41.44 -5.14 -1.87
C TYR A 183 -42.57 -5.82 -1.08
N ASP A 184 -42.33 -6.24 0.16
CA ASP A 184 -43.35 -6.89 0.99
C ASP A 184 -44.30 -5.89 1.68
N ASP A 185 -43.95 -4.61 1.75
CA ASP A 185 -44.78 -3.58 2.41
C ASP A 185 -45.92 -3.03 1.51
N TYR A 186 -45.90 -3.34 0.21
CA TYR A 186 -46.93 -2.90 -0.75
C TYR A 186 -48.07 -3.91 -0.95
N LYS A 187 -48.08 -5.05 -0.25
CA LYS A 187 -49.08 -6.12 -0.45
C LYS A 187 -50.18 -6.24 0.62
N THR A 188 -50.26 -5.34 1.60
CA THR A 188 -51.28 -5.42 2.67
C THR A 188 -52.34 -4.31 2.67
N HIS A 189 -52.39 -3.42 1.68
CA HIS A 189 -53.47 -2.41 1.57
C HIS A 189 -54.29 -2.50 0.28
N SER A 190 -54.75 -3.70 -0.09
CA SER A 190 -55.87 -3.81 -1.02
C SER A 190 -56.80 -4.98 -0.70
N LEU A 191 -58.06 -4.61 -0.39
CA LEU A 191 -59.30 -5.39 -0.52
C LEU A 191 -59.63 -6.41 0.59
N ARG A 192 -60.22 -5.95 1.70
CA ARG A 192 -61.67 -5.99 1.99
C ARG A 192 -61.96 -5.67 3.45
#